data_AF-A0A9W9PKU8-F1
#
_entry.id   AF-A0A9W9PKU8-F1
#
_cell.length_a   1.000
_cell.length_b   1.000
_cell.length_c   1.000
_cell.angle_alpha   90.00
_cell.angle_beta   90.00
_cell.angle_gamma   90.00
#
_symmetry.space_group_name_H-M   'P 1'
#
loop_
_entity.id
_entity.type
_entity.pdbx_description
1 polymer ?
#
loop_
_entity_poly.entity_id
_entity_poly.type
_entity_poly.pdbx_seq_one_letter_code
_entity_poly.pdbx_strand_id
1 'polypeptide(L)' 'MSETHGDYQKAIYANGMHRGLRPAVTTDPRRLETQARQVMNEKSFDYIRGRAGGKSTLARNRLAFDRWIL' A
#
# COMPACT_ATOMS: atom_id res chain seq x y z
N MET A 1 -4.75 26.22 -12.41
CA MET A 1 -4.18 24.96 -12.90
C MET A 1 -5.00 23.83 -12.29
N SER A 2 -5.45 22.85 -13.08
CA SER A 2 -6.17 21.69 -12.56
C SER A 2 -5.23 20.85 -11.71
N GLU A 3 -5.65 20.48 -10.51
CA GLU A 3 -4.93 19.53 -9.69
C GLU A 3 -4.88 18.17 -10.39
N THR A 4 -3.73 17.50 -10.31
CA THR A 4 -3.51 16.15 -10.84
C THR A 4 -3.29 15.18 -9.68
N HIS A 5 -3.46 13.88 -9.92
CA HIS A 5 -3.18 12.85 -8.90
C HIS A 5 -1.74 12.93 -8.35
N GLY A 6 -0.79 13.39 -9.16
CA GLY A 6 0.61 13.56 -8.76
C GLY A 6 0.84 14.70 -7.77
N ASP A 7 -0.08 15.65 -7.63
CA ASP A 7 0.07 16.79 -6.74
C ASP A 7 -0.02 16.40 -5.26
N TYR A 8 -0.62 15.25 -4.93
CA TYR A 8 -0.73 14.74 -3.55
C TYR A 8 0.63 14.57 -2.86
N GLN A 9 1.70 14.28 -3.62
CA GLN A 9 3.05 14.16 -3.07
C GLN A 9 3.52 15.48 -2.39
N LYS A 10 3.09 16.63 -2.90
CA LYS A 10 3.44 17.95 -2.36
C LYS A 10 2.86 18.12 -0.96
N ALA A 11 1.64 17.65 -0.73
CA ALA A 11 1.00 17.68 0.58
C ALA A 11 1.75 16.82 1.61
N ILE A 12 2.22 15.64 1.21
CA ILE A 12 3.04 14.77 2.07
C ILE A 12 4.33 15.49 2.46
N TYR A 13 5.05 16.09 1.51
CA TYR A 13 6.30 16.79 1.78
C TYR A 13 6.10 18.05 2.63
N ALA A 14 5.11 18.89 2.31
CA ALA A 14 4.83 20.10 3.07
C ALA A 14 4.45 19.79 4.52
N ASN A 15 3.63 18.76 4.75
CA ASN A 15 3.27 18.31 6.09
C ASN A 15 4.48 17.76 6.86
N GLY A 16 5.34 17.00 6.20
CA GLY A 16 6.58 16.50 6.81
C GLY A 16 7.55 17.63 7.17
N MET A 17 7.77 18.58 6.27
CA MET A 17 8.73 19.68 6.44
C MET A 17 8.27 20.72 7.46
N HIS A 18 7.00 21.14 7.40
CA HIS A 18 6.50 22.25 8.21
C HIS A 18 5.82 21.81 9.51
N ARG A 19 5.22 20.62 9.53
CA ARG A 19 4.43 20.14 10.68
C ARG A 19 5.06 18.93 11.36
N GLY A 20 6.14 18.36 10.81
CA GLY A 20 6.74 17.11 11.31
C GLY A 20 5.81 15.90 11.19
N LEU A 21 4.73 16.00 10.41
CA LEU A 21 3.73 14.94 10.29
C LEU A 21 4.19 13.90 9.27
N ARG A 22 4.10 12.62 9.65
CA ARG A 22 4.36 11.48 8.76
C ARG A 22 3.05 10.83 8.35
N PRO A 23 2.94 10.29 7.13
CA PRO A 23 1.80 9.47 6.75
C PRO A 23 1.56 8.34 7.75
N ALA A 24 0.30 8.09 8.09
CA ALA A 24 -0.07 7.00 9.01
C ALA A 24 0.26 5.63 8.42
N VAL A 25 0.21 5.51 7.09
CA VAL A 25 0.56 4.31 6.34
C VAL A 25 1.81 4.52 5.49
N THR A 26 2.55 3.46 5.23
CA THR A 26 3.71 3.50 4.34
C THR A 26 3.31 3.93 2.92
N THR A 27 4.18 4.69 2.26
CA THR A 27 4.05 5.06 0.85
C THR A 27 4.53 3.96 -0.09
N ASP A 28 5.16 2.89 0.41
CA ASP A 28 5.49 1.71 -0.39
C ASP A 28 4.33 0.70 -0.34
N PRO A 29 3.57 0.51 -1.43
CA PRO A 29 2.42 -0.39 -1.44
C PRO A 29 2.79 -1.85 -1.14
N ARG A 30 4.06 -2.25 -1.33
CA ARG A 30 4.53 -3.62 -1.03
C ARG A 30 4.68 -3.87 0.47
N ARG A 31 4.74 -2.82 1.29
CA ARG A 31 4.95 -2.90 2.75
C ARG A 31 3.66 -2.73 3.55
N LEU A 32 2.55 -2.38 2.89
CA LEU A 32 1.25 -2.18 3.55
C LEU A 32 0.75 -3.42 4.29
N GLU A 33 0.89 -4.62 3.70
CA GLU A 33 0.46 -5.87 4.34
C GLU A 33 1.27 -6.13 5.63
N THR A 34 2.58 -5.92 5.58
CA THR A 34 3.46 -6.06 6.76
C THR A 34 3.11 -5.03 7.84
N GLN A 35 2.87 -3.77 7.46
CA GLN A 35 2.45 -2.74 8.41
C GLN A 35 1.11 -3.09 9.06
N ALA A 36 0.14 -3.56 8.27
CA ALA A 36 -1.17 -3.97 8.78
C ALA A 36 -1.05 -5.15 9.77
N ARG A 37 -0.18 -6.14 9.49
CA ARG A 37 0.04 -7.29 10.39
C ARG A 37 0.51 -6.89 11.79
N GLN A 38 1.22 -5.77 11.91
CA GLN A 38 1.76 -5.28 13.18
C GLN A 38 0.70 -4.62 14.08
N VAL A 39 -0.40 -4.13 13.51
CA VAL A 39 -1.40 -3.32 14.25
C VAL A 39 -2.78 -3.97 14.32
N MET A 40 -3.10 -4.88 13.39
CA MET A 40 -4.40 -5.54 13.35
C MET A 40 -4.44 -6.77 14.26
N ASN A 41 -5.63 -7.04 14.81
CA ASN A 41 -5.89 -8.34 15.43
C ASN A 41 -5.82 -9.46 14.38
N GLU A 42 -5.46 -10.66 14.82
CA GLU A 42 -5.19 -11.80 13.94
C GLU A 42 -6.40 -12.19 13.08
N LYS A 43 -7.60 -12.27 13.67
CA LYS A 43 -8.82 -12.66 12.96
C LYS A 43 -9.15 -11.71 11.80
N SER A 44 -9.12 -10.40 12.06
CA SER A 44 -9.39 -9.39 11.04
C SER A 44 -8.31 -9.39 9.97
N PHE A 45 -7.05 -9.52 10.36
CA PHE A 45 -5.94 -9.59 9.42
C PHE A 45 -6.06 -10.81 8.49
N ASP A 46 -6.30 -12.00 9.05
CA ASP A 46 -6.44 -13.22 8.26
C ASP A 46 -7.71 -13.27 7.43
N TYR A 47 -8.78 -12.59 7.84
CA TYR A 47 -9.96 -12.43 6.99
C TYR A 47 -9.66 -11.58 5.76
N ILE A 48 -8.98 -10.43 5.93
CA ILE A 48 -8.65 -9.51 4.82
C ILE A 48 -7.57 -10.10 3.91
N ARG A 49 -6.55 -10.74 4.49
CA ARG A 49 -5.48 -11.41 3.75
C ARG A 49 -5.98 -12.71 3.12
N GLY A 50 -6.97 -13.35 3.75
CA GLY A 50 -7.53 -14.63 3.37
C GLY A 50 -7.97 -14.64 1.91
N ARG A 51 -7.58 -15.70 1.20
CA ARG A 51 -7.98 -15.92 -0.19
C ARG A 51 -8.45 -17.35 -0.36
N ALA A 52 -9.24 -17.59 -1.39
CA ALA A 52 -9.63 -18.94 -1.76
C ALA A 52 -8.39 -19.77 -2.14
N GLY A 53 -8.23 -20.95 -1.52
CA GLY A 53 -7.20 -21.93 -1.87
C GLY A 53 -5.75 -21.52 -1.53
N GLY A 54 -4.78 -22.22 -2.16
CA GLY A 54 -3.35 -22.19 -1.82
C GLY A 54 -2.56 -20.93 -2.19
N LYS A 55 -3.19 -19.75 -2.26
CA LYS A 55 -2.57 -18.42 -2.51
C LYS A 55 -1.82 -18.24 -3.84
N SER A 56 -1.72 -19.29 -4.67
CA SER A 56 -0.94 -19.28 -5.91
C SER A 56 -1.50 -18.36 -7.00
N THR A 57 -2.79 -18.05 -6.96
CA THR A 57 -3.44 -17.10 -7.89
C THR A 57 -3.04 -15.65 -7.60
N LEU A 58 -2.84 -15.28 -6.33
CA LEU A 58 -2.45 -13.91 -5.97
C LEU A 58 -1.05 -13.56 -6.51
N ALA A 59 -0.09 -14.47 -6.31
CA ALA A 59 1.27 -14.29 -6.82
C ALA A 59 1.26 -14.15 -8.34
N ARG A 60 0.43 -14.95 -9.04
CA ARG A 60 0.24 -14.84 -10.50
C ARG A 60 -0.33 -13.50 -10.93
N ASN A 61 -1.31 -12.95 -10.21
CA ASN A 61 -1.87 -11.63 -10.52
C ASN A 61 -0.81 -10.53 -10.42
N ARG A 62 0.06 -10.58 -9.40
CA ARG A 62 1.13 -9.59 -9.25
C ARG A 62 2.16 -9.73 -10.37
N LEU A 63 2.63 -10.95 -10.61
CA LEU A 63 3.61 -11.27 -11.65
C LEU A 63 3.10 -10.95 -13.06
N ALA A 64 1.78 -10.93 -13.28
CA ALA A 64 1.21 -10.57 -14.58
C ALA A 64 1.56 -9.14 -14.99
N PHE A 65 1.66 -8.20 -14.04
CA PHE A 65 2.07 -6.82 -14.33
C PHE A 65 3.57 -6.70 -14.62
N ASP A 66 4.41 -7.53 -13.99
CA ASP A 66 5.86 -7.52 -14.22
C ASP A 66 6.24 -7.98 -15.65
N ARG A 67 5.30 -8.59 -16.38
CA ARG A 67 5.49 -9.05 -17.77
C ARG A 67 5.36 -7.92 -18.80
N TRP A 68 4.88 -6.75 -18.39
CA TRP A 68 4.68 -5.61 -19.29
C TRP A 68 5.60 -4.48 -18.88
N ILE A 69 6.40 -4.01 -19.83
CA ILE A 69 7.27 -2.84 -19.68
C ILE A 69 6.61 -1.71 -20.44
N LEU A 70 6.47 -0.55 -19.79
CA LEU A 70 5.96 0.69 -20.38
C LEU A 70 7.08 1.47 -21.05
#